data_AF-A0A381UFG2-F1
#
_entry.id   AF-A0A381UFG2-F1
#
_cell.length_a   1.000
_cell.length_b   1.000
_cell.length_c   1.000
_cell.angle_alpha   90.00
_cell.angle_beta   90.00
_cell.angle_gamma   90.00
#
_symmetry.space_group_name_H-M   'P 1'
#
loop_
_entity.id
_entity.type
_entity.pdbx_description
1 polymer ?
#
loop_
_entity_poly.entity_id
_entity_poly.type
_entity_poly.pdbx_seq_one_letter_code
_entity_poly.pdbx_strand_id
1 'polypeptide(L)'
;MNNYHNQFDELDSYFSKIFLKNNSEMDLNKCVNCDSINSLIYDYNTYNKICKICGTIEDTIRDESAEWRFYGYSDSKSVDPSRCGGIPINNLLPKSSMGTTIGGGNSKFKSVRRLQKWNQIANDERSDYEVFKKIDDILKKTQINTKIINDAKLYYKMLSEKNEENANIFLTRGRNRNSLIVACLYISSKNNQKPFKEENILKIFNISKSDLTKGLKKFSLIERTKNISINNNNIIIYDLIEYYGKQFNFEENIIKILHLIYIRALKINILKNSNPKSICSGLLYFVNYIFKLKVNKKNIIAIIQISEVTLNKIFNIFLKYEKVLLIGFDTIDFINIQ
;
A
#
# COMPACT_ATOMS: atom_id res chain seq x y z
N MET A 1 23.13 4.30 -44.76
CA MET A 1 22.65 3.87 -43.44
C MET A 1 22.43 5.05 -42.46
N ASN A 2 22.22 6.30 -42.92
CA ASN A 2 22.12 7.47 -42.03
C ASN A 2 20.79 8.25 -42.09
N ASN A 3 19.73 7.75 -42.73
CA ASN A 3 18.45 8.48 -42.83
C ASN A 3 17.33 8.00 -41.89
N TYR A 4 17.53 6.92 -41.11
CA TYR A 4 16.50 6.42 -40.19
C TYR A 4 16.65 6.97 -38.75
N HIS A 5 17.83 7.45 -38.36
CA HIS A 5 18.04 8.02 -37.03
C HIS A 5 17.41 9.41 -36.88
N ASN A 6 17.48 10.26 -37.91
CA ASN A 6 16.94 11.62 -37.85
C ASN A 6 15.39 11.67 -37.76
N GLN A 7 14.68 10.66 -38.29
CA GLN A 7 13.21 10.62 -38.20
C GLN A 7 12.70 10.21 -36.80
N PHE A 8 13.47 9.43 -36.05
CA PHE A 8 13.11 9.07 -34.66
C PHE A 8 13.37 10.23 -33.70
N ASP A 9 14.46 10.98 -33.88
CA ASP A 9 14.77 12.16 -33.06
C ASP A 9 13.74 13.31 -33.26
N GLU A 10 13.20 13.47 -34.47
CA GLU A 10 12.12 14.44 -34.74
C GLU A 10 10.78 14.02 -34.11
N LEU A 11 10.46 12.72 -34.07
CA LEU A 11 9.26 12.20 -33.42
C LEU A 11 9.35 12.34 -31.90
N ASP A 12 10.50 12.02 -31.29
CA ASP A 12 10.70 12.16 -29.83
C ASP A 12 10.70 13.64 -29.39
N SER A 13 11.19 14.56 -30.22
CA SER A 13 11.07 16.01 -30.03
C SER A 13 9.60 16.50 -30.13
N TYR A 14 8.80 15.90 -31.02
CA TYR A 14 7.38 16.20 -31.16
C TYR A 14 6.56 15.67 -29.97
N PHE A 15 6.81 14.43 -29.53
CA PHE A 15 6.15 13.83 -28.38
C PHE A 15 6.54 14.48 -27.04
N SER A 16 7.81 14.86 -26.87
CA SER A 16 8.26 15.59 -25.66
C SER A 16 7.67 17.00 -25.57
N LYS A 17 7.49 17.71 -26.70
CA LYS A 17 6.79 19.00 -26.73
C LYS A 17 5.30 18.87 -26.38
N ILE A 18 4.63 17.79 -26.78
CA ILE A 18 3.23 17.52 -26.41
C ILE A 18 3.11 17.17 -24.92
N PHE A 19 4.01 16.33 -24.39
CA PHE A 19 3.99 15.94 -22.98
C PHE A 19 4.39 17.07 -22.02
N LEU A 20 5.28 17.98 -22.43
CA LEU A 20 5.66 19.14 -21.62
C LEU A 20 4.61 20.27 -21.67
N LYS A 21 3.86 20.42 -22.77
CA LYS A 21 2.75 21.39 -22.84
C LYS A 21 1.62 21.06 -21.86
N ASN A 22 1.41 19.79 -21.55
CA ASN A 22 0.30 19.37 -20.68
C ASN A 22 0.57 19.53 -19.17
N ASN A 23 1.77 19.97 -18.76
CA ASN A 23 2.13 20.05 -17.34
C ASN A 23 2.62 21.44 -16.88
N SER A 24 2.45 22.50 -17.66
CA SER A 24 2.87 23.86 -17.25
C SER A 24 1.94 25.00 -17.66
N GLU A 25 0.65 24.72 -17.88
CA GLU A 25 -0.40 25.73 -17.82
C GLU A 25 -1.52 25.11 -16.99
N MET A 26 -1.79 25.64 -15.79
CA MET A 26 -3.14 25.53 -15.25
C MET A 26 -4.01 26.22 -16.29
N ASP A 27 -4.68 25.45 -17.16
CA ASP A 27 -5.66 25.95 -18.12
C ASP A 27 -6.69 26.76 -17.32
N LEU A 28 -6.44 28.07 -17.25
CA LEU A 28 -7.39 29.04 -16.73
C LEU A 28 -8.55 28.96 -17.71
N ASN A 29 -9.64 28.28 -17.31
CA ASN A 29 -10.86 28.07 -18.09
C ASN A 29 -11.50 29.42 -18.42
N LYS A 30 -10.90 30.12 -19.39
CA LYS A 30 -11.23 31.47 -19.79
C LYS A 30 -12.22 31.39 -20.95
N CYS A 31 -13.33 32.11 -20.82
CA CYS A 31 -14.29 32.23 -21.91
C CYS A 31 -13.73 33.14 -23.01
N VAL A 32 -13.82 32.72 -24.27
CA VAL A 32 -13.34 33.45 -25.46
C VAL A 32 -14.13 34.74 -25.68
N ASN A 33 -15.40 34.77 -25.26
CA ASN A 33 -16.29 35.91 -25.49
C ASN A 33 -16.25 36.96 -24.38
N CYS A 34 -16.26 36.56 -23.10
CA CYS A 34 -16.34 37.50 -21.97
C CYS A 34 -15.06 37.57 -21.13
N ASP A 35 -14.00 36.88 -21.56
CA ASP A 35 -12.66 36.90 -20.94
C ASP A 35 -12.62 36.51 -19.45
N SER A 36 -13.72 36.00 -18.92
CA SER A 36 -13.85 35.62 -17.52
C SER A 36 -13.15 34.31 -17.23
N ILE A 37 -12.39 34.30 -16.14
CA ILE A 37 -11.60 33.14 -15.68
C ILE A 37 -12.49 32.22 -14.85
N ASN A 38 -12.38 30.90 -15.05
CA ASN A 38 -13.11 29.84 -14.32
C ASN A 38 -14.64 29.93 -14.42
N SER A 39 -15.17 30.45 -15.52
CA SER A 39 -16.61 30.61 -15.73
C SER A 39 -17.25 29.50 -16.57
N LEU A 40 -16.46 28.51 -17.02
CA LEU A 40 -16.92 27.42 -17.89
C LEU A 40 -17.51 26.27 -17.08
N ILE A 41 -18.69 25.82 -17.49
CA ILE A 41 -19.44 24.68 -16.93
C ILE A 41 -19.59 23.62 -18.01
N TYR A 42 -19.51 22.35 -17.62
CA TYR A 42 -19.78 21.22 -18.49
C TYR A 42 -21.23 20.78 -18.33
N ASP A 43 -22.03 20.92 -19.39
CA ASP A 43 -23.37 20.37 -19.47
C ASP A 43 -23.34 19.01 -20.16
N TYR A 44 -23.42 17.94 -19.36
CA TYR A 44 -23.41 16.57 -19.85
C TYR A 44 -24.71 16.13 -20.52
N ASN A 45 -25.81 16.88 -20.38
CA ASN A 45 -27.07 16.53 -21.04
C ASN A 45 -27.05 16.93 -22.52
N THR A 46 -26.40 18.06 -22.82
CA THR A 46 -26.25 18.60 -24.17
C THR A 46 -24.87 18.35 -24.76
N TYR A 47 -23.95 17.77 -23.97
CA TYR A 47 -22.54 17.55 -24.30
C TYR A 47 -21.83 18.84 -24.73
N ASN A 48 -22.07 19.94 -24.01
CA ASN A 48 -21.50 21.24 -24.32
C ASN A 48 -20.74 21.84 -23.14
N LYS A 49 -19.65 22.54 -23.43
CA LYS A 49 -18.92 23.41 -22.50
C LYS A 49 -19.47 24.83 -22.65
N ILE A 50 -20.16 25.30 -21.63
CA ILE A 50 -20.93 26.56 -21.65
C ILE A 50 -20.35 27.54 -20.65
N CYS A 51 -20.20 28.81 -21.04
CA CYS A 51 -19.88 29.87 -20.09
C CYS A 51 -21.10 30.28 -19.26
N LYS A 52 -20.97 30.30 -17.92
CA LYS A 52 -22.03 30.70 -16.99
C LYS A 52 -22.45 32.16 -17.15
N ILE A 53 -21.55 33.04 -17.59
CA ILE A 53 -21.74 34.50 -17.55
C ILE A 53 -22.36 35.01 -18.85
N CYS A 54 -21.81 34.63 -20.00
CA CYS A 54 -22.31 35.07 -21.31
C CYS A 54 -23.18 34.03 -22.03
N GLY A 55 -23.26 32.79 -21.52
CA GLY A 55 -24.04 31.70 -22.13
C GLY A 55 -23.43 31.16 -23.44
N THR A 56 -22.24 31.60 -23.82
CA THR A 56 -21.59 31.13 -25.06
C THR A 56 -21.15 29.68 -24.91
N ILE A 57 -21.45 28.87 -25.93
CA ILE A 57 -20.98 27.50 -26.07
C ILE A 57 -19.59 27.57 -26.70
N GLU A 58 -18.58 27.15 -25.95
CA GLU A 58 -17.17 27.19 -26.38
C GLU A 58 -16.81 25.95 -27.20
N ASP A 59 -17.15 24.76 -26.68
CA ASP A 59 -16.81 23.49 -27.31
C ASP A 59 -17.84 22.41 -26.99
N THR A 60 -17.88 21.39 -27.83
CA THR A 60 -18.64 20.16 -27.58
C THR A 60 -17.77 19.17 -26.81
N ILE A 61 -18.30 18.64 -25.71
CA ILE A 61 -17.63 17.61 -24.92
C ILE A 61 -17.57 16.34 -25.77
N ARG A 62 -16.37 15.92 -26.12
CA ARG A 62 -16.12 14.60 -26.71
C ARG A 62 -15.82 13.64 -25.57
N ASP A 63 -16.57 12.55 -25.51
CA ASP A 63 -16.26 11.47 -24.58
C ASP A 63 -15.09 10.66 -25.13
N GLU A 64 -13.96 10.68 -24.43
CA GLU A 64 -12.78 9.85 -24.74
C GLU A 64 -12.88 8.46 -24.10
N SER A 65 -13.97 8.17 -23.38
CA SER A 65 -14.23 6.86 -22.83
C SER A 65 -14.49 5.84 -23.95
N ALA A 66 -14.23 4.56 -23.67
CA ALA A 66 -14.47 3.50 -24.65
C ALA A 66 -15.97 3.45 -25.00
N GLU A 67 -16.30 3.38 -26.29
CA GLU A 67 -17.67 3.11 -26.74
C GLU A 67 -18.10 1.70 -26.30
N TRP A 68 -18.72 1.59 -25.14
CA TRP A 68 -19.38 0.37 -24.69
C TRP A 68 -20.67 0.20 -25.49
N ARG A 69 -20.71 -0.79 -26.39
CA ARG A 69 -21.95 -1.12 -27.11
C ARG A 69 -22.79 -2.09 -26.28
N PHE A 70 -23.87 -1.58 -25.70
CA PHE A 70 -24.92 -2.39 -25.08
C PHE A 70 -26.04 -2.67 -26.10
N TYR A 71 -26.13 -3.89 -26.64
CA TYR A 71 -27.17 -4.30 -27.61
C TYR A 71 -28.52 -4.68 -26.96
N GLY A 72 -28.74 -4.34 -25.68
CA GLY A 72 -29.98 -4.67 -24.97
C GLY A 72 -29.99 -6.08 -24.36
N TYR A 73 -31.09 -6.40 -23.65
CA TYR A 73 -31.28 -7.65 -22.91
C TYR A 73 -31.32 -8.92 -23.80
N SER A 74 -31.59 -8.77 -25.10
CA SER A 74 -31.65 -9.86 -26.08
C SER A 74 -30.30 -10.29 -26.64
N ASP A 75 -29.20 -9.58 -26.34
CA ASP A 75 -27.86 -10.00 -26.74
C ASP A 75 -27.34 -11.07 -25.75
N SER A 76 -27.70 -12.33 -26.01
CA SER A 76 -27.31 -13.48 -25.21
C SER A 76 -25.87 -13.95 -25.48
N LYS A 77 -25.07 -13.19 -26.24
CA LYS A 77 -23.68 -13.52 -26.50
C LYS A 77 -22.84 -13.16 -25.28
N SER A 78 -22.24 -14.19 -24.66
CA SER A 78 -21.32 -14.07 -23.51
C SER A 78 -20.05 -13.22 -23.78
N VAL A 79 -19.82 -12.75 -25.00
CA VAL A 79 -18.58 -12.09 -25.42
C VAL A 79 -18.92 -10.69 -25.89
N ASP A 80 -18.41 -9.69 -25.17
CA ASP A 80 -18.55 -8.27 -25.53
C ASP A 80 -17.99 -8.04 -26.95
N PRO A 81 -18.82 -7.62 -27.92
CA PRO A 81 -18.41 -7.36 -29.29
C PRO A 81 -17.79 -5.96 -29.48
N SER A 82 -17.51 -5.22 -28.39
CA SER A 82 -16.88 -3.90 -28.45
C SER A 82 -15.55 -3.95 -29.22
N ARG A 83 -15.42 -3.06 -30.22
CA ARG A 83 -14.26 -2.99 -31.11
C ARG A 83 -12.98 -2.55 -30.38
N CYS A 84 -13.16 -1.79 -29.31
CA CYS A 84 -12.09 -1.14 -28.54
C CYS A 84 -11.84 -1.79 -27.17
N GLY A 85 -12.52 -2.91 -26.86
CA GLY A 85 -12.26 -3.73 -25.68
C GLY A 85 -10.98 -4.55 -25.85
N GLY A 86 -9.83 -3.87 -25.83
CA GLY A 86 -8.53 -4.53 -25.87
C GLY A 86 -8.33 -5.51 -24.70
N ILE A 87 -7.33 -6.39 -24.83
CA ILE A 87 -6.89 -7.25 -23.71
C ILE A 87 -6.56 -6.34 -22.52
N PRO A 88 -7.12 -6.59 -21.33
CA PRO A 88 -6.87 -5.76 -20.16
C PRO A 88 -5.37 -5.75 -19.88
N ILE A 89 -4.78 -4.56 -19.93
CA ILE A 89 -3.35 -4.38 -19.72
C ILE A 89 -3.08 -4.54 -18.23
N ASN A 90 -2.21 -5.47 -17.87
CA ASN A 90 -1.74 -5.58 -16.50
C ASN A 90 -0.62 -4.57 -16.27
N ASN A 91 -0.89 -3.53 -15.47
CA ASN A 91 0.10 -2.50 -15.13
C ASN A 91 1.36 -3.07 -14.45
N LEU A 92 1.30 -4.27 -13.85
CA LEU A 92 2.46 -4.92 -13.25
C LEU A 92 3.36 -5.63 -14.29
N LEU A 93 2.82 -5.94 -15.47
CA LEU A 93 3.49 -6.64 -16.58
C LEU A 93 3.11 -5.99 -17.92
N PRO A 94 3.46 -4.72 -18.16
CA PRO A 94 3.00 -3.98 -19.33
C PRO A 94 3.48 -4.59 -20.64
N LYS A 95 4.74 -5.03 -20.74
CA LYS A 95 5.30 -5.53 -22.01
C LYS A 95 4.67 -6.86 -22.41
N SER A 96 4.47 -7.76 -21.45
CA SER A 96 3.85 -9.06 -21.69
C SER A 96 2.33 -8.97 -21.90
N SER A 97 1.69 -7.87 -21.49
CA SER A 97 0.24 -7.65 -21.66
C SER A 97 -0.14 -7.12 -23.05
N MET A 98 0.83 -6.58 -23.80
CA MET A 98 0.60 -5.96 -25.11
C MET A 98 0.57 -6.98 -26.28
N GLY A 99 0.64 -8.28 -25.98
CA GLY A 99 0.70 -9.36 -26.96
C GLY A 99 -0.65 -10.03 -27.24
N THR A 100 -0.88 -10.44 -28.49
CA THR A 100 -2.03 -11.27 -28.87
C THR A 100 -1.72 -12.76 -28.68
N THR A 101 -2.76 -13.60 -28.62
CA THR A 101 -2.62 -15.08 -28.56
C THR A 101 -3.24 -15.73 -29.81
N ILE A 102 -2.54 -16.69 -30.42
CA ILE A 102 -3.05 -17.42 -31.60
C ILE A 102 -3.94 -18.57 -31.13
N GLY A 103 -5.26 -18.38 -31.25
CA GLY A 103 -6.30 -19.38 -30.99
C GLY A 103 -6.47 -20.45 -32.09
N GLY A 104 -7.45 -21.35 -31.94
CA GLY A 104 -7.89 -22.32 -32.97
C GLY A 104 -7.55 -23.81 -32.74
N GLY A 105 -8.38 -24.73 -33.23
CA GLY A 105 -8.24 -26.18 -33.01
C GLY A 105 -7.37 -26.94 -34.01
N ASN A 106 -6.93 -26.30 -35.10
CA ASN A 106 -6.31 -27.02 -36.21
C ASN A 106 -4.89 -27.51 -35.88
N SER A 107 -4.63 -28.81 -36.07
CA SER A 107 -3.35 -29.45 -35.70
C SER A 107 -2.14 -28.89 -36.45
N LYS A 108 -2.37 -28.31 -37.64
CA LYS A 108 -1.35 -27.74 -38.53
C LYS A 108 -0.58 -26.57 -37.92
N PHE A 109 -1.16 -25.82 -36.98
CA PHE A 109 -0.53 -24.64 -36.37
C PHE A 109 0.06 -24.89 -34.97
N LYS A 110 0.22 -26.16 -34.57
CA LYS A 110 0.78 -26.52 -33.25
C LYS A 110 2.20 -25.97 -33.03
N SER A 111 3.05 -25.99 -34.06
CA SER A 111 4.43 -25.48 -34.00
C SER A 111 4.46 -23.96 -33.78
N VAL A 112 3.68 -23.22 -34.57
CA VAL A 112 3.55 -21.75 -34.47
C VAL A 112 3.02 -21.33 -33.10
N ARG A 113 2.01 -22.04 -32.57
CA ARG A 113 1.50 -21.78 -31.21
C ARG A 113 2.55 -22.05 -30.13
N ARG A 114 3.36 -23.09 -30.29
CA ARG A 114 4.44 -23.40 -29.34
C ARG A 114 5.48 -22.28 -29.33
N LEU A 115 5.90 -21.83 -30.51
CA LEU A 115 6.85 -20.71 -30.66
C LEU A 115 6.29 -19.42 -30.04
N GLN A 116 5.02 -19.11 -30.30
CA GLN A 116 4.38 -17.96 -29.70
C GLN A 116 4.34 -18.06 -28.17
N LYS A 117 3.96 -19.21 -27.60
CA LYS A 117 3.96 -19.42 -26.14
C LYS A 117 5.34 -19.22 -25.52
N TRP A 118 6.41 -19.61 -26.20
CA TRP A 118 7.78 -19.39 -25.72
C TRP A 118 8.18 -17.92 -25.71
N ASN A 119 7.61 -17.11 -26.62
CA ASN A 119 7.91 -15.69 -26.78
C ASN A 119 6.84 -14.74 -26.19
N GLN A 120 5.82 -15.28 -25.52
CA GLN A 120 4.71 -14.48 -24.97
C GLN A 120 5.12 -13.58 -23.79
N ILE A 121 6.19 -13.92 -23.08
CA ILE A 121 6.63 -13.21 -21.89
C ILE A 121 8.01 -12.62 -22.16
N ALA A 122 8.12 -11.30 -21.97
CA ALA A 122 9.39 -10.60 -22.13
C ALA A 122 10.42 -11.08 -21.09
N ASN A 123 11.70 -11.13 -21.46
CA ASN A 123 12.75 -11.73 -20.63
C ASN A 123 12.98 -11.00 -19.31
N ASP A 124 12.77 -9.69 -19.29
CA ASP A 124 12.84 -8.83 -18.11
C ASP A 124 11.68 -9.10 -17.13
N GLU A 125 10.48 -9.30 -17.65
CA GLU A 125 9.26 -9.56 -16.87
C GLU A 125 9.07 -11.03 -16.47
N ARG A 126 9.78 -11.96 -17.11
CA ARG A 126 9.63 -13.41 -16.90
C ARG A 126 9.79 -13.82 -15.45
N SER A 127 10.74 -13.20 -14.75
CA SER A 127 10.98 -13.52 -13.35
C SER A 127 9.83 -13.05 -12.44
N ASP A 128 9.23 -11.89 -12.72
CA ASP A 128 8.09 -11.37 -11.96
C ASP A 128 6.85 -12.23 -12.23
N TYR A 129 6.64 -12.62 -13.49
CA TYR A 129 5.55 -13.52 -13.89
C TYR A 129 5.59 -14.87 -13.14
N GLU A 130 6.77 -15.50 -13.03
CA GLU A 130 6.92 -16.74 -12.26
C GLU A 130 6.57 -16.58 -10.79
N VAL A 131 6.87 -15.42 -10.21
CA VAL A 131 6.51 -15.11 -8.82
C VAL A 131 5.01 -14.90 -8.67
N PHE A 132 4.39 -14.14 -9.57
CA PHE A 132 2.95 -13.91 -9.54
C PHE A 132 2.17 -15.21 -9.69
N LYS A 133 2.62 -16.10 -10.57
CA LYS A 133 2.04 -17.45 -10.71
C LYS A 133 2.13 -18.26 -9.42
N LYS A 134 3.27 -18.21 -8.71
CA LYS A 134 3.42 -18.87 -7.40
C LYS A 134 2.47 -18.30 -6.36
N ILE A 135 2.29 -16.98 -6.32
CA ILE A 135 1.33 -16.33 -5.42
C ILE A 135 -0.11 -16.76 -5.76
N ASP A 136 -0.46 -16.84 -7.05
CA ASP A 136 -1.79 -17.26 -7.51
C ASP A 136 -2.08 -18.73 -7.21
N ASP A 137 -1.09 -19.62 -7.34
CA ASP A 137 -1.24 -21.02 -6.98
C ASP A 137 -1.50 -21.20 -5.48
N ILE A 138 -1.00 -20.28 -4.66
CA ILE A 138 -1.26 -20.26 -3.21
C ILE A 138 -2.66 -19.73 -2.92
N LEU A 139 -3.11 -18.69 -3.63
CA LEU A 139 -4.51 -18.24 -3.59
C LEU A 139 -5.47 -19.38 -3.94
N LYS A 140 -5.17 -20.24 -4.92
CA LYS A 140 -6.05 -21.37 -5.24
C LYS A 140 -6.15 -22.39 -4.09
N LYS A 141 -5.07 -22.54 -3.31
CA LYS A 141 -5.02 -23.47 -2.16
C LYS A 141 -5.63 -22.88 -0.89
N THR A 142 -5.80 -21.57 -0.82
CA THR A 142 -6.18 -20.85 0.40
C THR A 142 -7.30 -19.86 0.12
N GLN A 143 -8.30 -19.77 0.98
CA GLN A 143 -9.41 -18.81 0.79
C GLN A 143 -9.00 -17.38 1.21
N ILE A 144 -7.92 -16.85 0.63
CA ILE A 144 -7.41 -15.50 0.87
C ILE A 144 -8.14 -14.50 -0.02
N ASN A 145 -8.36 -13.28 0.47
CA ASN A 145 -8.96 -12.20 -0.32
C ASN A 145 -8.06 -11.82 -1.51
N THR A 146 -8.64 -11.69 -2.71
CA THR A 146 -7.96 -11.26 -3.94
C THR A 146 -7.26 -9.90 -3.78
N LYS A 147 -7.80 -8.99 -2.96
CA LYS A 147 -7.16 -7.70 -2.65
C LYS A 147 -5.78 -7.88 -2.03
N ILE A 148 -5.65 -8.77 -1.04
CA ILE A 148 -4.37 -9.05 -0.35
C ILE A 148 -3.34 -9.60 -1.33
N ILE A 149 -3.78 -10.42 -2.28
CA ILE A 149 -2.92 -10.99 -3.32
C ILE A 149 -2.43 -9.92 -4.29
N ASN A 150 -3.33 -9.07 -4.77
CA ASN A 150 -2.98 -7.99 -5.69
C ASN A 150 -1.99 -7.01 -5.04
N ASP A 151 -2.23 -6.63 -3.78
CA ASP A 151 -1.31 -5.79 -3.01
C ASP A 151 0.04 -6.49 -2.81
N ALA A 152 0.07 -7.79 -2.54
CA ALA A 152 1.33 -8.53 -2.40
C ALA A 152 2.13 -8.59 -3.71
N LYS A 153 1.46 -8.72 -4.87
CA LYS A 153 2.10 -8.64 -6.20
C LYS A 153 2.65 -7.25 -6.47
N LEU A 154 1.89 -6.21 -6.14
CA LEU A 154 2.32 -4.81 -6.24
C LEU A 154 3.56 -4.57 -5.36
N TYR A 155 3.53 -4.98 -4.10
CA TYR A 155 4.67 -4.81 -3.18
C TYR A 155 5.90 -5.55 -3.69
N TYR A 156 5.75 -6.78 -4.19
CA TYR A 156 6.86 -7.50 -4.78
C TYR A 156 7.43 -6.75 -6.00
N LYS A 157 6.59 -6.20 -6.88
CA LYS A 157 7.02 -5.43 -8.05
C LYS A 157 7.79 -4.16 -7.67
N MET A 158 7.23 -3.37 -6.75
CA MET A 158 7.89 -2.17 -6.21
C MET A 158 9.25 -2.51 -5.59
N LEU A 159 9.37 -3.67 -4.94
CA LEU A 159 10.63 -4.13 -4.40
C LEU A 159 11.56 -4.71 -5.47
N SER A 160 11.08 -5.41 -6.49
CA SER A 160 11.93 -6.09 -7.50
C SER A 160 12.45 -5.15 -8.59
N GLU A 161 11.81 -4.00 -8.78
CA GLU A 161 12.18 -3.00 -9.78
C GLU A 161 13.62 -2.54 -9.60
N LYS A 162 14.41 -2.55 -10.68
CA LYS A 162 15.84 -2.21 -10.60
C LYS A 162 15.99 -0.71 -10.77
N ASN A 163 16.64 -0.07 -9.81
CA ASN A 163 17.16 1.29 -9.98
C ASN A 163 18.68 1.20 -10.19
N GLU A 164 19.24 2.12 -10.99
CA GLU A 164 20.66 2.13 -11.38
C GLU A 164 21.61 2.06 -10.17
N GLU A 165 21.24 2.69 -9.05
CA GLU A 165 22.05 2.73 -7.83
C GLU A 165 22.00 1.42 -6.99
N ASN A 166 21.06 0.51 -7.24
CA ASN A 166 20.72 -0.57 -6.29
C ASN A 166 20.63 -1.98 -6.91
N ALA A 167 21.18 -2.20 -8.11
CA ALA A 167 21.09 -3.45 -8.86
C ALA A 167 21.52 -4.71 -8.08
N ASN A 168 22.44 -4.57 -7.12
CA ASN A 168 23.02 -5.67 -6.36
C ASN A 168 22.13 -6.19 -5.21
N ILE A 169 21.15 -5.42 -4.75
CA ILE A 169 20.29 -5.80 -3.60
C ILE A 169 19.24 -6.84 -3.99
N PHE A 170 18.83 -6.85 -5.27
CA PHE A 170 17.74 -7.68 -5.79
C PHE A 170 18.14 -9.12 -6.15
N LEU A 171 19.43 -9.44 -6.14
CA LEU A 171 19.98 -10.73 -6.56
C LEU A 171 19.90 -11.82 -5.47
N THR A 172 18.80 -11.89 -4.72
CA THR A 172 18.58 -13.05 -3.84
C THR A 172 18.03 -14.23 -4.63
N ARG A 173 18.91 -15.20 -4.89
CA ARG A 173 18.57 -16.47 -5.53
C ARG A 173 17.98 -17.46 -4.52
N GLY A 174 17.20 -18.42 -5.01
CA GLY A 174 16.73 -19.58 -4.24
C GLY A 174 15.84 -19.23 -3.05
N ARG A 175 16.16 -19.79 -1.87
CA ARG A 175 15.35 -19.70 -0.64
C ARG A 175 15.05 -18.26 -0.20
N ASN A 176 15.97 -17.34 -0.46
CA ASN A 176 15.81 -15.93 -0.10
C ASN A 176 14.75 -15.20 -0.95
N ARG A 177 14.47 -15.67 -2.16
CA ARG A 177 13.38 -15.13 -2.98
C ARG A 177 12.03 -15.56 -2.43
N ASN A 178 11.91 -16.82 -2.05
CA ASN A 178 10.68 -17.35 -1.44
C ASN A 178 10.38 -16.63 -0.12
N SER A 179 11.36 -16.42 0.75
CA SER A 179 11.14 -15.70 2.01
C SER A 179 10.69 -14.24 1.80
N LEU A 180 11.18 -13.57 0.76
CA LEU A 180 10.72 -12.22 0.40
C LEU A 180 9.26 -12.22 -0.08
N ILE A 181 8.86 -13.18 -0.90
CA ILE A 181 7.47 -13.33 -1.38
C ILE A 181 6.51 -13.49 -0.19
N VAL A 182 6.89 -14.32 0.78
CA VAL A 182 6.09 -14.54 2.00
C VAL A 182 6.01 -13.29 2.86
N ALA A 183 7.11 -12.55 2.97
CA ALA A 183 7.13 -11.27 3.67
C ALA A 183 6.18 -10.24 3.01
N CYS A 184 6.15 -10.16 1.67
CA CYS A 184 5.20 -9.29 0.96
C CYS A 184 3.75 -9.67 1.26
N LEU A 185 3.43 -10.97 1.26
CA LEU A 185 2.07 -11.42 1.58
C LEU A 185 1.70 -11.10 3.04
N TYR A 186 2.61 -11.33 3.98
CA TYR A 186 2.37 -11.02 5.40
C TYR A 186 2.08 -9.53 5.60
N ILE A 187 2.87 -8.65 4.98
CA ILE A 187 2.71 -7.20 5.11
C ILE A 187 1.44 -6.72 4.41
N SER A 188 1.11 -7.27 3.24
CA SER A 188 -0.16 -6.99 2.55
C SER A 188 -1.38 -7.37 3.41
N SER A 189 -1.35 -8.55 4.02
CA SER A 189 -2.40 -9.00 4.95
C SER A 189 -2.52 -8.06 6.15
N LYS A 190 -1.40 -7.59 6.68
CA LYS A 190 -1.37 -6.63 7.79
C LYS A 190 -1.93 -5.26 7.39
N ASN A 191 -1.55 -4.73 6.24
CA ASN A 191 -2.03 -3.44 5.71
C ASN A 191 -3.53 -3.46 5.39
N ASN A 192 -4.07 -4.62 4.99
CA ASN A 192 -5.51 -4.81 4.75
C ASN A 192 -6.33 -5.11 6.02
N GLN A 193 -5.78 -4.85 7.22
CA GLN A 193 -6.44 -5.04 8.51
C GLN A 193 -6.91 -6.50 8.78
N LYS A 194 -6.36 -7.48 8.06
CA LYS A 194 -6.64 -8.91 8.26
C LYS A 194 -5.32 -9.67 8.44
N PRO A 195 -4.57 -9.43 9.54
CA PRO A 195 -3.26 -10.01 9.74
C PRO A 195 -3.35 -11.53 9.91
N PHE A 196 -2.62 -12.27 9.09
CA PHE A 196 -2.44 -13.70 9.31
C PHE A 196 -1.57 -13.95 10.54
N LYS A 197 -1.90 -15.00 11.29
CA LYS A 197 -0.98 -15.54 12.30
C LYS A 197 0.28 -16.06 11.60
N GLU A 198 1.45 -15.78 12.18
CA GLU A 198 2.75 -16.23 11.64
C GLU A 198 2.74 -17.74 11.35
N GLU A 199 2.22 -18.54 12.28
CA GLU A 199 2.13 -19.99 12.16
C GLU A 199 1.32 -20.46 10.94
N ASN A 200 0.25 -19.74 10.60
CA ASN A 200 -0.59 -20.09 9.45
C ASN A 200 0.15 -19.85 8.15
N ILE A 201 0.86 -18.72 8.03
CA ILE A 201 1.66 -18.42 6.84
C ILE A 201 2.81 -19.42 6.68
N LEU A 202 3.49 -19.76 7.78
CA LEU A 202 4.59 -20.72 7.75
C LEU A 202 4.11 -22.09 7.23
N LYS A 203 2.91 -22.53 7.63
CA LYS A 203 2.27 -23.76 7.14
C LYS A 203 1.90 -23.66 5.65
N ILE A 204 1.30 -22.54 5.23
CA ILE A 204 0.86 -22.34 3.83
C ILE A 204 2.05 -22.37 2.87
N PHE A 205 3.16 -21.73 3.24
CA PHE A 205 4.34 -21.62 2.38
C PHE A 205 5.38 -22.71 2.60
N ASN A 206 5.21 -23.54 3.63
CA ASN A 206 6.18 -24.54 4.07
C ASN A 206 7.59 -23.94 4.28
N ILE A 207 7.64 -22.84 5.04
CA ILE A 207 8.87 -22.08 5.33
C ILE A 207 9.13 -22.09 6.83
N SER A 208 10.41 -22.01 7.23
CA SER A 208 10.82 -21.90 8.62
C SER A 208 10.61 -20.49 9.19
N LYS A 209 10.41 -20.38 10.51
CA LYS A 209 10.27 -19.06 11.19
C LYS A 209 11.49 -18.16 11.00
N SER A 210 12.68 -18.75 10.95
CA SER A 210 13.94 -18.02 10.73
C SER A 210 13.99 -17.41 9.33
N ASP A 211 13.50 -18.11 8.31
CA ASP A 211 13.48 -17.61 6.94
C ASP A 211 12.42 -16.52 6.75
N LEU A 212 11.25 -16.63 7.39
CA LEU A 212 10.27 -15.53 7.43
C LEU A 212 10.87 -14.26 8.04
N THR A 213 11.60 -14.40 9.15
CA THR A 213 12.26 -13.28 9.82
C THR A 213 13.33 -12.64 8.93
N LYS A 214 14.12 -13.44 8.20
CA LYS A 214 15.09 -12.94 7.21
C LYS A 214 14.39 -12.21 6.07
N GLY A 215 13.27 -12.75 5.58
CA GLY A 215 12.43 -12.13 4.54
C GLY A 215 11.92 -10.75 4.96
N LEU A 216 11.37 -10.64 6.18
CA LEU A 216 10.88 -9.37 6.73
C LEU A 216 12.00 -8.34 6.94
N LYS A 217 13.16 -8.77 7.46
CA LYS A 217 14.33 -7.88 7.57
C LYS A 217 14.77 -7.36 6.20
N LYS A 218 14.78 -8.23 5.19
CA LYS A 218 15.15 -7.85 3.83
C LYS A 218 14.11 -6.92 3.20
N PHE A 219 12.82 -7.18 3.41
CA PHE A 219 11.74 -6.28 2.99
C PHE A 219 11.97 -4.88 3.55
N SER A 220 12.11 -4.74 4.88
CA SER A 220 12.30 -3.43 5.52
C SER A 220 13.62 -2.75 5.13
N LEU A 221 14.66 -3.53 4.82
CA LEU A 221 15.90 -2.97 4.27
C LEU A 221 15.66 -2.34 2.91
N ILE A 222 15.05 -3.08 1.98
CA ILE A 222 14.77 -2.59 0.61
C ILE A 222 13.82 -1.39 0.66
N GLU A 223 12.79 -1.48 1.49
CA GLU A 223 11.82 -0.41 1.73
C GLU A 223 12.52 0.92 2.11
N ARG A 224 13.45 0.86 3.06
CA ARG A 224 14.27 2.02 3.46
C ARG A 224 15.23 2.46 2.38
N THR A 225 15.91 1.52 1.71
CA THR A 225 16.87 1.86 0.66
C THR A 225 16.21 2.57 -0.52
N LYS A 226 14.97 2.18 -0.86
CA LYS A 226 14.21 2.82 -1.94
C LYS A 226 13.36 4.01 -1.49
N ASN A 227 13.36 4.35 -0.20
CA ASN A 227 12.46 5.36 0.39
C ASN A 227 10.98 5.15 0.01
N ILE A 228 10.53 3.90 -0.07
CA ILE A 228 9.13 3.57 -0.33
C ILE A 228 8.48 3.30 1.02
N SER A 229 7.32 3.91 1.30
CA SER A 229 6.52 3.58 2.50
C SER A 229 5.43 2.58 2.14
N ILE A 230 5.73 1.28 2.22
CA ILE A 230 4.76 0.21 1.93
C ILE A 230 4.11 -0.29 3.22
N ASN A 231 4.92 -0.48 4.25
CA ASN A 231 4.47 -0.92 5.55
C ASN A 231 3.90 0.27 6.31
N ASN A 232 2.60 0.52 6.12
CA ASN A 232 1.84 1.53 6.87
C ASN A 232 1.78 1.19 8.37
N ASN A 233 2.23 0.02 8.79
CA ASN A 233 2.29 -0.37 10.19
C ASN A 233 3.58 0.11 10.87
N ASN A 234 3.76 1.43 10.90
CA ASN A 234 4.07 1.97 12.21
C ASN A 234 2.85 1.64 13.05
N ILE A 235 2.92 0.58 13.87
CA ILE A 235 1.92 0.38 14.91
C ILE A 235 1.96 1.68 15.70
N ILE A 236 0.96 2.52 15.47
CA ILE A 236 0.93 3.81 16.10
C ILE A 236 0.71 3.46 17.57
N ILE A 237 1.67 3.83 18.41
CA ILE A 237 1.55 3.55 19.85
C ILE A 237 0.26 4.17 20.39
N TYR A 238 -0.27 5.21 19.74
CA TYR A 238 -1.63 5.72 19.95
C TYR A 238 -2.70 4.63 19.83
N ASP A 239 -2.79 3.93 18.71
CA ASP A 239 -3.80 2.89 18.49
C ASP A 239 -3.69 1.76 19.53
N LEU A 240 -2.46 1.42 19.96
CA LEU A 240 -2.26 0.46 21.04
C LEU A 240 -2.76 0.97 22.39
N ILE A 241 -2.51 2.23 22.70
CA ILE A 241 -2.97 2.87 23.94
C ILE A 241 -4.50 2.85 23.98
N GLU A 242 -5.18 3.20 22.90
CA GLU A 242 -6.64 3.14 22.84
C GLU A 242 -7.17 1.70 22.97
N TYR A 243 -6.60 0.77 22.22
CA TYR A 243 -7.02 -0.63 22.21
C TYR A 243 -6.90 -1.26 23.60
N TYR A 244 -5.71 -1.17 24.21
CA TYR A 244 -5.48 -1.75 25.54
C TYR A 244 -6.18 -0.94 26.63
N GLY A 245 -6.23 0.39 26.53
CA GLY A 245 -6.97 1.23 27.47
C GLY A 245 -8.44 0.84 27.57
N LYS A 246 -9.10 0.62 26.43
CA LYS A 246 -10.47 0.09 26.37
C LYS A 246 -10.57 -1.32 26.95
N GLN A 247 -9.61 -2.20 26.66
CA GLN A 247 -9.60 -3.57 27.18
C GLN A 247 -9.46 -3.64 28.72
N PHE A 248 -8.82 -2.64 29.34
CA PHE A 248 -8.71 -2.50 30.80
C PHE A 248 -9.83 -1.64 31.43
N ASN A 249 -10.85 -1.24 30.65
CA ASN A 249 -11.93 -0.35 31.08
C ASN A 249 -11.44 1.00 31.65
N PHE A 250 -10.40 1.59 31.07
CA PHE A 250 -10.00 2.95 31.41
C PHE A 250 -10.98 3.97 30.85
N GLU A 251 -11.28 4.99 31.66
CA GLU A 251 -12.08 6.13 31.23
C GLU A 251 -11.41 6.89 30.08
N GLU A 252 -12.22 7.55 29.25
CA GLU A 252 -11.72 8.30 28.09
C GLU A 252 -10.75 9.42 28.50
N ASN A 253 -10.96 10.03 29.66
CA ASN A 253 -10.04 11.03 30.23
C ASN A 253 -8.66 10.43 30.52
N ILE A 254 -8.61 9.21 31.05
CA ILE A 254 -7.36 8.50 31.34
C ILE A 254 -6.64 8.13 30.04
N ILE A 255 -7.38 7.73 29.00
CA ILE A 255 -6.82 7.46 27.66
C ILE A 255 -6.19 8.72 27.06
N LYS A 256 -6.85 9.88 27.17
CA LYS A 256 -6.28 11.19 26.75
C LYS A 256 -5.00 11.53 27.52
N ILE A 257 -4.97 11.27 28.82
CA ILE A 257 -3.78 11.45 29.66
C ILE A 257 -2.63 10.53 29.21
N LEU A 258 -2.92 9.27 28.93
CA LEU A 258 -1.93 8.31 28.40
C LEU A 258 -1.29 8.82 27.10
N HIS A 259 -2.10 9.32 26.16
CA HIS A 259 -1.59 9.92 24.93
C HIS A 259 -0.71 11.14 25.18
N LEU A 260 -1.13 12.03 26.09
CA LEU A 260 -0.38 13.23 26.42
C LEU A 260 0.99 12.89 27.05
N ILE A 261 1.04 11.94 27.99
CA ILE A 261 2.29 11.46 28.60
C ILE A 261 3.19 10.82 27.53
N TYR A 262 2.61 10.05 26.61
CA TYR A 262 3.35 9.46 25.49
C TYR A 262 3.99 10.53 24.58
N ILE A 263 3.26 11.59 24.22
CA ILE A 263 3.79 12.72 23.44
C ILE A 263 4.97 13.38 24.15
N ARG A 264 4.85 13.62 25.46
CA ARG A 264 5.93 14.23 26.25
C ARG A 264 7.16 13.31 26.29
N ALA A 265 6.96 12.01 26.48
CA ALA A 265 8.04 11.03 26.46
C ALA A 265 8.77 10.96 25.10
N LEU A 266 8.04 11.13 23.99
CA LEU A 266 8.65 11.25 22.66
C LEU A 266 9.51 12.51 22.53
N LYS A 267 9.02 13.67 23.00
CA LYS A 267 9.77 14.94 22.97
C LYS A 267 11.07 14.88 23.77
N ILE A 268 11.05 14.20 24.92
CA ILE A 268 12.23 14.01 25.79
C ILE A 268 13.13 12.87 25.26
N ASN A 269 12.66 12.11 24.27
CA ASN A 269 13.44 11.11 23.55
C ASN A 269 13.87 9.88 24.39
N ILE A 270 13.12 9.58 25.46
CA ILE A 270 13.44 8.48 26.40
C ILE A 270 13.10 7.08 25.87
N LEU A 271 12.34 7.00 24.76
CA LEU A 271 11.73 5.76 24.25
C LEU A 271 12.42 5.16 23.00
N LYS A 272 13.53 5.75 22.52
CA LYS A 272 14.18 5.43 21.23
C LYS A 272 14.44 3.95 20.93
N ASN A 273 14.77 3.16 21.95
CA ASN A 273 15.20 1.76 21.77
C ASN A 273 14.15 0.74 22.25
N SER A 274 12.91 1.18 22.49
CA SER A 274 11.89 0.35 23.12
C SER A 274 10.83 -0.09 22.11
N ASN A 275 10.42 -1.36 22.18
CA ASN A 275 9.35 -1.90 21.34
C ASN A 275 8.01 -1.21 21.68
N PRO A 276 7.18 -0.83 20.68
CA PRO A 276 5.84 -0.27 20.88
C PRO A 276 4.99 -0.96 21.95
N LYS A 277 4.95 -2.30 21.98
CA LYS A 277 4.17 -3.02 23.00
C LYS A 277 4.76 -2.81 24.41
N SER A 278 6.09 -2.81 24.54
CA SER A 278 6.78 -2.55 25.80
C SER A 278 6.54 -1.14 26.30
N ILE A 279 6.59 -0.15 25.41
CA ILE A 279 6.25 1.25 25.70
C ILE A 279 4.82 1.34 26.23
N CYS A 280 3.85 0.77 25.51
CA CYS A 280 2.45 0.77 25.91
C CYS A 280 2.25 0.10 27.28
N SER A 281 2.88 -1.06 27.53
CA SER A 281 2.75 -1.76 28.81
C SER A 281 3.30 -0.98 30.00
N GLY A 282 4.47 -0.35 29.84
CA GLY A 282 5.08 0.45 30.91
C GLY A 282 4.32 1.76 31.15
N LEU A 283 3.78 2.36 30.09
CA LEU A 283 2.94 3.57 30.18
C LEU A 283 1.60 3.28 30.90
N LEU A 284 0.90 2.20 30.54
CA LEU A 284 -0.33 1.78 31.19
C LEU A 284 -0.09 1.49 32.68
N TYR A 285 1.00 0.78 33.01
CA TYR A 285 1.35 0.48 34.39
C TYR A 285 1.78 1.74 35.17
N PHE A 286 2.47 2.69 34.52
CA PHE A 286 2.84 3.98 35.10
C PHE A 286 1.61 4.81 35.49
N VAL A 287 0.65 4.99 34.57
CA VAL A 287 -0.60 5.70 34.85
C VAL A 287 -1.43 4.97 35.90
N ASN A 288 -1.48 3.63 35.85
CA ASN A 288 -2.15 2.84 36.88
C ASN A 288 -1.55 3.07 38.29
N TYR A 289 -0.22 3.21 38.38
CA TYR A 289 0.48 3.51 39.63
C TYR A 289 0.20 4.92 40.14
N ILE A 290 0.26 5.94 39.27
CA ILE A 290 0.06 7.35 39.63
C ILE A 290 -1.40 7.63 40.04
N PHE A 291 -2.36 7.18 39.23
CA PHE A 291 -3.79 7.39 39.47
C PHE A 291 -4.43 6.32 40.36
N LYS A 292 -3.63 5.40 40.91
CA LYS A 292 -4.08 4.29 41.79
C LYS A 292 -5.25 3.49 41.19
N LEU A 293 -5.20 3.27 39.87
CA LEU A 293 -6.19 2.45 39.20
C LEU A 293 -6.01 1.00 39.69
N LYS A 294 -7.11 0.30 39.97
CA LYS A 294 -7.09 -1.04 40.59
C LYS A 294 -6.73 -2.17 39.60
N VAL A 295 -5.88 -1.92 38.60
CA VAL A 295 -5.48 -2.94 37.63
C VAL A 295 -4.25 -3.70 38.12
N ASN A 296 -4.37 -5.03 38.15
CA ASN A 296 -3.27 -5.90 38.54
C ASN A 296 -2.18 -5.96 37.47
N LYS A 297 -0.93 -5.79 37.91
CA LYS A 297 0.28 -5.93 37.07
C LYS A 297 0.31 -7.25 36.28
N LYS A 298 -0.06 -8.36 36.91
CA LYS A 298 -0.12 -9.70 36.28
C LYS A 298 -1.11 -9.72 35.10
N ASN A 299 -2.22 -8.99 35.22
CA ASN A 299 -3.22 -8.91 34.15
C ASN A 299 -2.69 -8.14 32.93
N ILE A 300 -1.96 -7.04 33.17
CA ILE A 300 -1.32 -6.26 32.10
C ILE A 300 -0.30 -7.10 31.31
N ILE A 301 0.52 -7.87 32.03
CA ILE A 301 1.53 -8.78 31.46
C ILE A 301 0.86 -9.86 30.59
N ALA A 302 -0.22 -10.47 31.08
CA ALA A 302 -0.93 -11.54 30.39
C ALA A 302 -1.61 -11.06 29.10
N ILE A 303 -2.30 -9.91 29.14
CA ILE A 303 -3.05 -9.37 28.00
C ILE A 303 -2.12 -8.87 26.89
N ILE A 304 -1.07 -8.12 27.25
CA ILE A 304 -0.15 -7.53 26.25
C ILE A 304 0.88 -8.57 25.76
N GLN A 305 1.04 -9.68 26.49
CA GLN A 305 1.97 -10.78 26.20
C GLN A 305 3.43 -10.32 26.22
N ILE A 306 3.86 -9.80 27.37
CA ILE A 306 5.21 -9.24 27.59
C ILE A 306 5.85 -9.88 28.83
N SER A 307 7.18 -9.86 28.96
CA SER A 307 7.86 -10.33 30.17
C SER A 307 7.86 -9.28 31.28
N GLU A 308 7.74 -9.71 32.54
CA GLU A 308 7.73 -8.81 33.70
C GLU A 308 8.97 -7.89 33.75
N VAL A 309 10.14 -8.43 33.41
CA VAL A 309 11.41 -7.68 33.39
C VAL A 309 11.35 -6.49 32.43
N THR A 310 10.73 -6.67 31.26
CA THR A 310 10.63 -5.60 30.27
C THR A 310 9.61 -4.53 30.66
N LEU A 311 8.49 -4.91 31.30
CA LEU A 311 7.54 -3.95 31.86
C LEU A 311 8.21 -3.10 32.95
N ASN A 312 8.91 -3.74 33.89
CA ASN A 312 9.63 -3.04 34.97
C ASN A 312 10.70 -2.08 34.42
N LYS A 313 11.45 -2.50 33.40
CA LYS A 313 12.46 -1.64 32.75
C LYS A 313 11.86 -0.35 32.21
N ILE A 314 10.76 -0.43 31.47
CA ILE A 314 10.10 0.74 30.89
C ILE A 314 9.41 1.58 31.98
N PHE A 315 8.76 0.95 32.94
CA PHE A 315 8.15 1.63 34.09
C PHE A 315 9.17 2.47 34.87
N ASN A 316 10.34 1.91 35.16
CA ASN A 316 11.41 2.63 35.86
C ASN A 316 11.93 3.84 35.06
N ILE A 317 11.92 3.76 33.71
CA ILE A 317 12.24 4.90 32.86
C ILE A 317 11.18 5.99 33.02
N PHE A 318 9.89 5.65 32.99
CA PHE A 318 8.81 6.63 33.19
C PHE A 318 8.86 7.26 34.60
N LEU A 319 9.08 6.48 35.65
CA LEU A 319 9.26 6.97 37.03
C LEU A 319 10.41 7.97 37.15
N LYS A 320 11.56 7.70 36.51
CA LYS A 320 12.72 8.60 36.58
C LYS A 320 12.40 10.01 36.07
N TYR A 321 11.47 10.13 35.11
CA TYR A 321 11.06 11.39 34.50
C TYR A 321 9.66 11.84 34.95
N GLU A 322 9.12 11.27 36.03
CA GLU A 322 7.76 11.51 36.52
C GLU A 322 7.43 13.00 36.62
N LYS A 323 8.27 13.79 37.29
CA LYS A 323 8.08 15.24 37.47
C LYS A 323 7.95 16.00 36.15
N VAL A 324 8.70 15.60 35.13
CA VAL A 324 8.70 16.25 33.81
C VAL A 324 7.49 15.81 32.98
N LEU A 325 7.10 14.55 33.11
CA LEU A 325 5.97 13.99 32.39
C LEU A 325 4.63 14.46 32.95
N LEU A 326 4.55 14.74 34.25
CA LEU A 326 3.35 15.17 34.96
C LEU A 326 3.25 16.70 35.18
N ILE A 327 4.07 17.51 34.50
CA ILE A 327 3.97 18.98 34.58
C ILE A 327 2.53 19.43 34.23
N GLY A 328 1.90 20.19 35.14
CA GLY A 328 0.54 20.72 34.97
C GLY A 328 -0.58 19.72 35.26
N PHE A 329 -0.26 18.55 35.80
CA PHE A 329 -1.27 17.64 36.38
C PHE A 329 -1.66 18.02 37.80
N ASP A 330 -0.86 18.87 38.47
CA ASP A 330 -1.12 19.36 39.83
C ASP A 330 -2.39 20.23 39.93
N THR A 331 -2.87 20.78 38.80
CA THR A 331 -4.11 21.58 38.70
C THR A 331 -5.32 20.76 38.29
N ILE A 332 -5.14 19.46 38.01
CA ILE A 332 -6.26 18.56 37.77
C ILE A 332 -6.68 18.10 39.16
N ASP A 333 -7.55 18.89 39.79
CA ASP A 333 -8.28 18.44 40.98
C ASP A 333 -8.74 17.01 40.67
N PHE A 334 -8.30 16.09 41.53
CA PHE A 334 -8.64 14.68 41.44
C PHE A 334 -10.15 14.60 41.33
N ILE A 335 -10.64 14.45 40.10
CA ILE A 335 -12.02 14.08 39.83
C ILE A 335 -12.20 12.85 40.70
N ASN A 336 -13.10 12.98 41.68
CA ASN A 336 -13.51 11.92 42.58
C ASN A 336 -13.93 10.72 41.72
N ILE A 337 -12.98 9.85 41.41
CA ILE A 337 -13.25 8.50 40.93
C ILE A 337 -13.52 7.71 42.21
N GLN A 338 -14.75 7.86 42.71
CA GLN A 338 -15.38 6.91 43.63
C GLN A 338 -15.91 5.73 42.83
#